data_AF-B9F3D7-F1
#
_entry.id   AF-B9F3D7-F1
#
_cell.length_a   1.000
_cell.length_b   1.000
_cell.length_c   1.000
_cell.angle_alpha   90.00
_cell.angle_beta   90.00
_cell.angle_gamma   90.00
#
_symmetry.space_group_name_H-M   'P 1'
#
loop_
_entity.id
_entity.type
_entity.pdbx_description
1 polymer ?
#
loop_
_entity_poly.entity_id
_entity_poly.type
_entity_poly.pdbx_seq_one_letter_code
_entity_poly.pdbx_strand_id
1 'polypeptide(L)'
;MAHYVLYGAVVWKVAEEWRQQGAAPVGSWWLHLLLLFAARGLTYQFWFSYGNMLFFTRRRRVVPDSVDFRQVDAEWDWDNFLLLQTLIGATLVGSPAVARQQLLLPSLKQAWDPRGWAIALLLHVLVAEPLFYWAHRALHRAPLFSRYHAAHHHASVTTPLTAGFGTPLESLLLTVVIGVPLAGAFLMGVGSVGLVYGHVLLFDFLRSMGYSNVEVISPRVFQAVPLLRYLIYTPTYLSLHHREKDSNFCLFMPIFDLLGGTLNHKSWELQKEVYLGKNDQAPDFVFLAHVVDIMASMHVPFVLRSCSSTPFANHFVLLPFWPVAFGFMLLMWCCSKTFLVSSYRLRGNLHQMWTVPRYGFQYFIPAAKKGINEQIELAILRADRMGVKVLSLAALNKNEALNGGGTLFVNKHPELRVRVVHGNTLTAAVILNEIPSNVKDVFLTGATSKLGRAIALYLCRKKIRVLMLTLSSERFLKIQREAPAEFQQYLVQVTKYQPAQNCKQLPLQIDDVQHAAYGVLQLQALWSMHPCDVIYCDANAHICLPLTES
;
A
#
# COMPACT_ATOMS: atom_id res chain seq x y z
N MET A 1 -18.58 -2.31 3.03
CA MET A 1 -19.34 -1.18 3.62
C MET A 1 -20.59 -1.62 4.39
N ALA A 2 -21.43 -2.56 3.90
CA ALA A 2 -22.66 -2.95 4.61
C ALA A 2 -22.44 -3.53 6.02
N HIS A 3 -21.31 -4.19 6.29
CA HIS A 3 -21.02 -4.76 7.62
C HIS A 3 -20.72 -3.72 8.71
N TYR A 4 -20.26 -2.50 8.37
CA TYR A 4 -19.99 -1.46 9.37
C TYR A 4 -21.29 -0.90 9.98
N VAL A 5 -22.45 -1.16 9.37
CA VAL A 5 -23.76 -0.85 9.96
C VAL A 5 -23.92 -1.56 11.31
N LEU A 6 -23.37 -2.77 11.46
CA LEU A 6 -23.40 -3.52 12.72
C LEU A 6 -22.62 -2.81 13.84
N TYR A 7 -21.57 -2.05 13.47
CA TYR A 7 -20.79 -1.24 14.40
C TYR A 7 -21.53 0.04 14.83
N GLY A 8 -22.51 0.49 14.04
CA GLY A 8 -23.32 1.67 14.32
C GLY A 8 -24.02 1.62 15.68
N ALA A 9 -24.38 0.43 16.17
CA ALA A 9 -24.99 0.26 17.50
C ALA A 9 -24.05 0.64 18.64
N VAL A 10 -22.75 0.28 18.54
CA VAL A 10 -21.73 0.64 19.54
C VAL A 10 -21.51 2.15 19.56
N VAL A 11 -21.37 2.75 18.37
CA VAL A 11 -21.19 4.21 18.22
C VAL A 11 -22.41 4.96 18.74
N TRP A 12 -23.61 4.49 18.43
CA TRP A 12 -24.86 5.06 18.92
C TRP A 12 -24.92 5.03 20.45
N LYS A 13 -24.54 3.92 21.08
CA LYS A 13 -24.54 3.82 22.55
C LYS A 13 -23.59 4.81 23.21
N VAL A 14 -22.38 4.99 22.66
CA VAL A 14 -21.44 6.01 23.13
C VAL A 14 -22.01 7.42 22.98
N ALA A 15 -22.64 7.72 21.84
CA ALA A 15 -23.26 9.02 21.60
C ALA A 15 -24.45 9.30 22.53
N GLU A 16 -25.27 8.28 22.80
CA GLU A 16 -26.39 8.34 23.74
C GLU A 16 -25.89 8.66 25.16
N GLU A 17 -24.89 7.94 25.65
CA GLU A 17 -24.30 8.17 26.98
C GLU A 17 -23.62 9.54 27.09
N TRP A 18 -22.91 9.98 26.05
CA TRP A 18 -22.32 11.32 26.01
C TRP A 18 -23.42 12.38 26.14
N ARG A 19 -24.50 12.27 25.35
CA ARG A 19 -25.63 13.20 25.41
C ARG A 19 -26.25 13.24 26.81
N GLN A 20 -26.44 12.09 27.46
CA GLN A 20 -27.04 12.00 28.79
C GLN A 20 -26.14 12.58 29.89
N GLN A 21 -24.83 12.39 29.80
CA GLN A 21 -23.86 12.85 30.80
C GLN A 21 -23.41 14.30 30.59
N GLY A 22 -23.64 14.89 29.41
CA GLY A 22 -23.16 16.22 29.04
C GLY A 22 -21.65 16.31 28.82
N ALA A 23 -20.92 15.19 28.93
CA ALA A 23 -19.48 15.06 28.76
C ALA A 23 -19.14 13.67 28.19
N ALA A 24 -17.89 13.49 27.72
CA ALA A 24 -17.46 12.20 27.19
C ALA A 24 -17.59 11.09 28.27
N PRO A 25 -18.19 9.92 27.95
CA PRO A 25 -18.46 8.87 28.93
C PRO A 25 -17.21 8.03 29.21
N VAL A 26 -16.18 8.65 29.79
CA VAL A 26 -14.87 8.02 30.10
C VAL A 26 -15.02 6.82 31.02
N GLY A 27 -16.07 6.79 31.84
CA GLY A 27 -16.45 5.68 32.70
C GLY A 27 -17.32 4.61 32.02
N SER A 28 -17.36 4.53 30.69
CA SER A 28 -18.17 3.55 29.97
C SER A 28 -17.35 2.53 29.19
N TRP A 29 -17.69 1.26 29.36
CA TRP A 29 -17.15 0.18 28.54
C TRP A 29 -17.52 0.31 27.06
N TRP A 30 -18.63 0.97 26.71
CA TRP A 30 -18.98 1.23 25.31
C TRP A 30 -17.96 2.13 24.63
N LEU A 31 -17.50 3.18 25.34
CA LEU A 31 -16.44 4.05 24.84
C LEU A 31 -15.11 3.29 24.74
N HIS A 32 -14.77 2.48 25.74
CA HIS A 32 -13.54 1.68 25.71
C HIS A 32 -13.53 0.65 24.57
N LEU A 33 -14.67 0.01 24.25
CA LEU A 33 -14.79 -0.86 23.08
C LEU A 33 -14.54 -0.09 21.77
N LEU A 34 -15.07 1.12 21.64
CA LEU A 34 -14.84 1.98 20.49
C LEU A 34 -13.36 2.40 20.35
N LEU A 35 -12.74 2.78 21.47
CA LEU A 35 -11.32 3.16 21.52
C LEU A 35 -10.42 1.96 21.24
N LEU A 36 -10.72 0.78 21.78
CA LEU A 36 -9.98 -0.46 21.50
C LEU A 36 -10.09 -0.84 20.03
N PHE A 37 -11.28 -0.83 19.44
CA PHE A 37 -11.45 -1.10 18.01
C PHE A 37 -10.57 -0.19 17.15
N ALA A 38 -10.58 1.12 17.43
CA ALA A 38 -9.74 2.09 16.73
C ALA A 38 -8.24 1.83 16.96
N ALA A 39 -7.80 1.63 18.20
CA ALA A 39 -6.40 1.41 18.54
C ALA A 39 -5.85 0.10 17.94
N ARG A 40 -6.67 -0.96 17.91
CA ARG A 40 -6.34 -2.22 17.26
C ARG A 40 -6.21 -2.02 15.75
N GLY A 41 -7.21 -1.41 15.09
CA GLY A 41 -7.14 -1.08 13.67
C GLY A 41 -5.91 -0.26 13.29
N LEU A 42 -5.57 0.75 14.10
CA LEU A 42 -4.35 1.54 13.95
C LEU A 42 -3.07 0.71 14.11
N THR A 43 -3.05 -0.28 15.02
CA THR A 43 -1.89 -1.18 15.19
C THR A 43 -1.60 -1.96 13.91
N TYR A 44 -2.64 -2.55 13.30
CA TYR A 44 -2.52 -3.27 12.02
C TYR A 44 -2.13 -2.32 10.88
N GLN A 45 -2.75 -1.12 10.81
CA GLN A 45 -2.42 -0.13 9.79
C GLN A 45 -0.98 0.39 9.93
N PHE A 46 -0.48 0.64 11.14
CA PHE A 46 0.91 1.08 11.35
C PHE A 46 1.92 0.00 10.99
N TRP A 47 1.66 -1.25 11.33
CA TRP A 47 2.48 -2.37 10.86
C TRP A 47 2.44 -2.53 9.35
N PHE A 48 1.27 -2.37 8.72
CA PHE A 48 1.12 -2.39 7.28
C PHE A 48 1.91 -1.26 6.61
N SER A 49 1.79 -0.04 7.15
CA SER A 49 2.57 1.13 6.72
C SER A 49 4.06 0.85 6.85
N TYR A 50 4.53 0.37 8.00
CA TYR A 50 5.93 0.01 8.22
C TYR A 50 6.42 -1.03 7.20
N GLY A 51 5.67 -2.11 6.98
CA GLY A 51 6.00 -3.14 5.99
C GLY A 51 6.17 -2.58 4.58
N ASN A 52 5.34 -1.60 4.21
CA ASN A 52 5.35 -0.94 2.89
C ASN A 52 6.29 0.27 2.80
N MET A 53 6.94 0.71 3.88
CA MET A 53 8.03 1.69 3.84
C MET A 53 9.30 1.02 3.29
N LEU A 54 9.28 0.62 2.01
CA LEU A 54 10.34 -0.17 1.38
C LEU A 54 11.71 0.52 1.40
N PHE A 55 11.73 1.85 1.51
CA PHE A 55 12.95 2.62 1.73
C PHE A 55 13.66 2.32 3.05
N PHE A 56 12.94 1.78 4.05
CA PHE A 56 13.48 1.23 5.29
C PHE A 56 13.53 -0.31 5.28
N THR A 57 12.50 -0.97 4.74
CA THR A 57 12.28 -2.40 5.00
C THR A 57 12.79 -3.34 3.92
N ARG A 58 13.06 -2.90 2.68
CA ARG A 58 13.28 -3.84 1.54
C ARG A 58 14.34 -4.91 1.82
N ARG A 59 15.42 -4.52 2.51
CA ARG A 59 16.57 -5.39 2.78
C ARG A 59 16.29 -6.47 3.82
N ARG A 60 15.21 -6.35 4.56
CA ARG A 60 14.82 -7.30 5.61
C ARG A 60 13.54 -8.04 5.26
N ARG A 61 13.10 -7.99 3.99
CA ARG A 61 11.90 -8.72 3.58
C ARG A 61 12.16 -10.22 3.50
N VAL A 62 11.25 -11.01 4.06
CA VAL A 62 11.38 -12.48 4.06
C VAL A 62 11.05 -13.02 2.67
N VAL A 63 9.87 -12.67 2.17
CA VAL A 63 9.41 -12.90 0.80
C VAL A 63 9.68 -11.63 -0.02
N PRO A 64 10.56 -11.69 -1.04
CA PRO A 64 10.96 -10.53 -1.82
C PRO A 64 9.87 -10.06 -2.81
N ASP A 65 8.95 -10.94 -3.16
CA ASP A 65 7.83 -10.64 -4.05
C ASP A 65 6.84 -9.68 -3.38
N SER A 66 6.06 -8.99 -4.20
CA SER A 66 5.06 -8.05 -3.72
C SER A 66 3.68 -8.67 -3.71
N VAL A 67 2.81 -8.10 -2.87
CA VAL A 67 1.41 -8.51 -2.79
C VAL A 67 0.74 -8.23 -4.14
N ASP A 68 0.07 -9.24 -4.69
CA ASP A 68 -0.68 -9.11 -5.93
C ASP A 68 -2.11 -8.60 -5.68
N PHE A 69 -2.80 -8.22 -6.75
CA PHE A 69 -4.17 -7.69 -6.66
C PHE A 69 -5.17 -8.73 -6.14
N ARG A 70 -4.99 -10.01 -6.49
CA ARG A 70 -5.90 -11.08 -6.05
C ARG A 70 -5.84 -11.26 -4.54
N GLN A 71 -4.65 -11.22 -3.96
CA GLN A 71 -4.45 -11.28 -2.52
C GLN A 71 -5.04 -10.03 -1.87
N VAL A 72 -4.79 -8.85 -2.42
CA VAL A 72 -5.38 -7.60 -1.89
C VAL A 72 -6.90 -7.68 -1.82
N ASP A 73 -7.54 -8.13 -2.90
CA ASP A 73 -8.99 -8.22 -3.03
C ASP A 73 -9.55 -9.28 -2.08
N ALA A 74 -8.86 -10.41 -1.94
CA ALA A 74 -9.24 -11.45 -0.99
C ALA A 74 -9.16 -10.96 0.46
N GLU A 75 -8.14 -10.18 0.80
CA GLU A 75 -7.90 -9.63 2.14
C GLU A 75 -8.65 -8.31 2.40
N TRP A 76 -9.61 -7.91 1.53
CA TRP A 76 -10.27 -6.62 1.65
C TRP A 76 -10.97 -6.43 3.01
N ASP A 77 -11.68 -7.47 3.47
CA ASP A 77 -12.40 -7.48 4.75
C ASP A 77 -11.57 -8.09 5.90
N TRP A 78 -10.26 -7.83 5.92
CA TRP A 78 -9.34 -8.34 6.95
C TRP A 78 -9.74 -7.93 8.38
N ASP A 79 -10.52 -6.88 8.56
CA ASP A 79 -10.93 -6.33 9.86
C ASP A 79 -12.21 -6.99 10.41
N ASN A 80 -12.78 -7.98 9.72
CA ASN A 80 -13.94 -8.75 10.18
C ASN A 80 -13.76 -9.34 11.58
N PHE A 81 -12.54 -9.79 11.93
CA PHE A 81 -12.28 -10.32 13.28
C PHE A 81 -12.36 -9.23 14.36
N LEU A 82 -11.96 -7.98 14.05
CA LEU A 82 -12.09 -6.84 14.97
C LEU A 82 -13.56 -6.53 15.21
N LEU A 83 -14.36 -6.51 14.14
CA LEU A 83 -15.81 -6.29 14.23
C LEU A 83 -16.46 -7.38 15.07
N LEU A 84 -16.19 -8.65 14.79
CA LEU A 84 -16.73 -9.77 15.55
C LEU A 84 -16.37 -9.69 17.04
N GLN A 85 -15.10 -9.46 17.36
CA GLN A 85 -14.64 -9.39 18.75
C GLN A 85 -15.23 -8.19 19.50
N THR A 86 -15.37 -7.04 18.84
CA THR A 86 -16.03 -5.88 19.44
C THR A 86 -17.52 -6.13 19.64
N LEU A 87 -18.21 -6.81 18.72
CA LEU A 87 -19.61 -7.21 18.91
C LEU A 87 -19.78 -8.19 20.07
N ILE A 88 -18.88 -9.17 20.21
CA ILE A 88 -18.87 -10.07 21.38
C ILE A 88 -18.66 -9.25 22.67
N GLY A 89 -17.69 -8.34 22.68
CA GLY A 89 -17.48 -7.42 23.80
C GLY A 89 -18.72 -6.58 24.13
N ALA A 90 -19.39 -6.04 23.11
CA ALA A 90 -20.63 -5.28 23.26
C ALA A 90 -21.77 -6.11 23.85
N THR A 91 -21.92 -7.38 23.43
CA THR A 91 -22.92 -8.29 24.02
C THR A 91 -22.63 -8.58 25.48
N LEU A 92 -21.36 -8.70 25.87
CA LEU A 92 -20.97 -8.90 27.27
C LEU A 92 -21.26 -7.66 28.11
N VAL A 93 -20.93 -6.46 27.61
CA VAL A 93 -21.19 -5.18 28.27
C VAL A 93 -22.68 -4.91 28.41
N GLY A 94 -23.48 -5.21 27.38
CA GLY A 94 -24.92 -5.01 27.38
C GLY A 94 -25.73 -6.09 28.13
N SER A 95 -25.11 -7.20 28.55
CA SER A 95 -25.81 -8.31 29.18
C SER A 95 -26.16 -8.02 30.66
N PRO A 96 -27.45 -8.04 31.04
CA PRO A 96 -27.87 -7.82 32.43
C PRO A 96 -27.32 -8.87 33.40
N ALA A 97 -27.05 -10.09 32.93
CA ALA A 97 -26.48 -11.17 33.75
C ALA A 97 -25.02 -10.89 34.11
N VAL A 98 -24.24 -10.39 33.15
CA VAL A 98 -22.84 -9.98 33.34
C VAL A 98 -22.76 -8.72 34.19
N ALA A 99 -23.65 -7.75 33.95
CA ALA A 99 -23.75 -6.52 34.74
C ALA A 99 -24.09 -6.79 36.23
N ARG A 100 -24.93 -7.80 36.52
CA ARG A 100 -25.26 -8.21 37.89
C ARG A 100 -24.13 -8.94 38.61
N GLN A 101 -23.31 -9.70 37.89
CA GLN A 101 -22.28 -10.53 38.51
C GLN A 101 -21.01 -9.75 38.89
N GLN A 102 -20.77 -8.53 38.36
CA GLN A 102 -19.59 -7.65 38.58
C GLN A 102 -18.20 -8.32 38.38
N LEU A 103 -18.15 -9.63 38.18
CA LEU A 103 -16.95 -10.49 38.20
C LEU A 103 -16.23 -10.49 36.85
N LEU A 104 -16.96 -10.29 35.75
CA LEU A 104 -16.43 -10.28 34.39
C LEU A 104 -16.20 -8.86 33.85
N LEU A 105 -16.82 -7.85 34.46
CA LEU A 105 -16.68 -6.42 34.13
C LEU A 105 -16.72 -5.60 35.42
N PRO A 106 -15.63 -5.58 36.23
CA PRO A 106 -15.57 -4.75 37.42
C PRO A 106 -15.56 -3.27 37.05
N SER A 107 -15.86 -2.43 38.04
CA SER A 107 -15.88 -0.99 37.86
C SER A 107 -14.56 -0.49 37.26
N LEU A 108 -14.62 0.40 36.27
CA LEU A 108 -13.45 1.06 35.65
C LEU A 108 -12.59 1.88 36.64
N LYS A 109 -12.94 1.87 37.94
CA LYS A 109 -12.17 2.47 39.03
C LYS A 109 -10.77 1.87 39.16
N GLN A 110 -10.58 0.60 38.78
CA GLN A 110 -9.26 -0.03 38.79
C GLN A 110 -8.58 0.08 37.43
N ALA A 111 -7.86 1.19 37.24
CA ALA A 111 -7.12 1.44 36.00
C ALA A 111 -5.91 0.50 35.83
N TRP A 112 -5.28 0.07 36.93
CA TRP A 112 -4.04 -0.73 36.90
C TRP A 112 -3.97 -1.69 38.10
N ASP A 113 -3.62 -2.95 37.86
CA ASP A 113 -3.24 -3.93 38.90
C ASP A 113 -2.13 -4.86 38.37
N PRO A 114 -0.91 -4.84 38.94
CA PRO A 114 0.19 -5.69 38.48
C PRO A 114 -0.06 -7.19 38.68
N ARG A 115 -0.93 -7.59 39.62
CA ARG A 115 -1.27 -9.01 39.84
C ARG A 115 -2.05 -9.57 38.66
N GLY A 116 -2.91 -8.75 38.06
CA GLY A 116 -3.66 -9.13 36.85
C GLY A 116 -2.73 -9.44 35.67
N TRP A 117 -1.64 -8.69 35.53
CA TRP A 117 -0.62 -8.95 34.51
C TRP A 117 0.12 -10.27 34.73
N ALA A 118 0.47 -10.59 35.98
CA ALA A 118 1.12 -11.87 36.30
C ALA A 118 0.19 -13.06 36.00
N ILE A 119 -1.09 -12.96 36.37
CA ILE A 119 -2.10 -14.00 36.09
C ILE A 119 -2.35 -14.13 34.58
N ALA A 120 -2.52 -13.01 33.88
CA ALA A 120 -2.72 -13.02 32.44
C ALA A 120 -1.52 -13.63 31.70
N LEU A 121 -0.29 -13.28 32.07
CA LEU A 121 0.92 -13.88 31.50
C LEU A 121 0.96 -15.39 31.75
N LEU A 122 0.69 -15.83 32.99
CA LEU A 122 0.67 -17.24 33.35
C LEU A 122 -0.37 -18.01 32.52
N LEU A 123 -1.59 -17.50 32.42
CA LEU A 123 -2.67 -18.12 31.64
C LEU A 123 -2.40 -18.04 30.13
N HIS A 124 -1.71 -17.00 29.66
CA HIS A 124 -1.32 -16.90 28.26
C HIS A 124 -0.34 -18.03 27.90
N VAL A 125 0.73 -18.19 28.70
CA VAL A 125 1.74 -19.23 28.49
C VAL A 125 1.17 -20.64 28.72
N LEU A 126 0.42 -20.87 29.80
CA LEU A 126 -0.02 -22.22 30.17
C LEU A 126 -1.32 -22.67 29.51
N VAL A 127 -2.13 -21.76 29.00
CA VAL A 127 -3.44 -22.09 28.41
C VAL A 127 -3.58 -21.57 26.99
N ALA A 128 -3.41 -20.27 26.76
CA ALA A 128 -3.69 -19.67 25.45
C ALA A 128 -2.74 -20.19 24.35
N GLU A 129 -1.44 -20.26 24.63
CA GLU A 129 -0.42 -20.77 23.70
C GLU A 129 -0.63 -22.27 23.36
N PRO A 130 -0.75 -23.21 24.33
CA PRO A 130 -1.10 -24.60 24.02
C PRO A 130 -2.43 -24.75 23.28
N LEU A 131 -3.46 -24.01 23.69
CA LEU A 131 -4.78 -24.06 23.06
C LEU A 131 -4.69 -23.66 21.59
N PHE A 132 -4.01 -22.53 21.29
CA PHE A 132 -3.79 -22.10 19.93
C PHE A 132 -2.97 -23.13 19.15
N TYR A 133 -1.85 -23.61 19.71
CA TYR A 133 -0.98 -24.59 19.05
C TYR A 133 -1.75 -25.83 18.59
N TRP A 134 -2.53 -26.45 19.48
CA TRP A 134 -3.31 -27.65 19.14
C TRP A 134 -4.40 -27.36 18.13
N ALA A 135 -5.12 -26.25 18.29
CA ALA A 135 -6.20 -25.89 17.40
C ALA A 135 -5.69 -25.51 16.00
N HIS A 136 -4.59 -24.76 15.92
CA HIS A 136 -3.91 -24.42 14.68
C HIS A 136 -3.39 -25.68 13.96
N ARG A 137 -2.74 -26.59 14.69
CA ARG A 137 -2.31 -27.87 14.12
C ARG A 137 -3.49 -28.72 13.64
N ALA A 138 -4.64 -28.66 14.30
CA ALA A 138 -5.86 -29.33 13.83
C ALA A 138 -6.42 -28.68 12.55
N LEU A 139 -6.40 -27.34 12.46
CA LEU A 139 -6.78 -26.60 11.26
C LEU A 139 -5.90 -26.95 10.05
N HIS A 140 -4.67 -27.40 10.25
CA HIS A 140 -3.79 -27.90 9.19
C HIS A 140 -4.07 -29.34 8.73
N ARG A 141 -5.05 -30.04 9.33
CA ARG A 141 -5.44 -31.39 8.92
C ARG A 141 -6.72 -31.38 8.08
N ALA A 142 -6.86 -32.35 7.18
CA ALA A 142 -8.11 -32.57 6.46
C ALA A 142 -9.22 -33.06 7.42
N PRO A 143 -10.48 -32.61 7.28
CA PRO A 143 -11.01 -31.68 6.26
C PRO A 143 -10.97 -30.19 6.68
N LEU A 144 -10.46 -29.87 7.87
CA LEU A 144 -10.49 -28.52 8.43
C LEU A 144 -9.66 -27.53 7.59
N PHE A 145 -8.51 -27.99 7.08
CA PHE A 145 -7.64 -27.15 6.24
C PHE A 145 -8.39 -26.61 5.02
N SER A 146 -8.96 -27.50 4.19
CA SER A 146 -9.66 -27.10 2.96
C SER A 146 -10.88 -26.20 3.21
N ARG A 147 -11.53 -26.33 4.38
CA ARG A 147 -12.78 -25.62 4.67
C ARG A 147 -12.56 -24.28 5.37
N TYR A 148 -11.56 -24.20 6.23
CA TYR A 148 -11.37 -23.04 7.11
C TYR A 148 -10.04 -22.35 6.88
N HIS A 149 -8.93 -23.10 6.81
CA HIS A 149 -7.60 -22.50 6.90
C HIS A 149 -6.89 -22.30 5.55
N ALA A 150 -7.36 -22.93 4.47
CA ALA A 150 -6.73 -22.85 3.15
C ALA A 150 -6.77 -21.43 2.56
N ALA A 151 -7.85 -20.68 2.82
CA ALA A 151 -7.97 -19.29 2.37
C ALA A 151 -6.90 -18.40 3.04
N HIS A 152 -6.72 -18.54 4.35
CA HIS A 152 -5.66 -17.85 5.09
C HIS A 152 -4.25 -18.14 4.54
N HIS A 153 -4.00 -19.40 4.15
CA HIS A 153 -2.75 -19.86 3.51
C HIS A 153 -2.65 -19.61 2.00
N HIS A 154 -3.65 -18.96 1.39
CA HIS A 154 -3.60 -18.58 -0.01
C HIS A 154 -2.74 -17.33 -0.24
N ALA A 155 -2.56 -16.50 0.79
CA ALA A 155 -1.67 -15.34 0.76
C ALA A 155 -0.22 -15.80 0.52
N SER A 156 0.34 -15.39 -0.63
CA SER A 156 1.71 -15.72 -1.01
C SER A 156 2.74 -14.88 -0.26
N VAL A 157 2.37 -13.66 0.09
CA VAL A 157 3.18 -12.71 0.86
C VAL A 157 2.42 -12.37 2.13
N THR A 158 2.90 -12.77 3.30
CA THR A 158 2.23 -12.39 4.55
C THR A 158 2.24 -10.87 4.72
N THR A 159 1.11 -10.31 5.12
CA THR A 159 1.01 -8.92 5.58
C THR A 159 0.32 -8.88 6.93
N PRO A 160 0.47 -7.80 7.73
CA PRO A 160 -0.28 -7.65 8.97
C PRO A 160 -1.80 -7.87 8.79
N LEU A 161 -2.33 -7.53 7.61
CA LEU A 161 -3.75 -7.70 7.26
C LEU A 161 -4.09 -9.17 6.98
N THR A 162 -3.17 -9.95 6.40
CA THR A 162 -3.29 -11.42 6.28
C THR A 162 -3.54 -12.06 7.64
N ALA A 163 -2.98 -11.51 8.72
CA ALA A 163 -3.32 -11.98 10.05
C ALA A 163 -4.82 -11.81 10.32
N GLY A 164 -5.41 -10.66 10.02
CA GLY A 164 -6.86 -10.45 10.20
C GLY A 164 -7.73 -11.31 9.27
N PHE A 165 -7.19 -11.76 8.14
CA PHE A 165 -7.90 -12.52 7.13
C PHE A 165 -8.07 -14.00 7.52
N GLY A 166 -9.29 -14.38 7.91
CA GLY A 166 -9.65 -15.75 8.23
C GLY A 166 -11.16 -15.95 8.31
N THR A 167 -11.58 -17.19 8.45
CA THR A 167 -13.00 -17.56 8.58
C THR A 167 -13.57 -17.16 9.95
N PRO A 168 -14.91 -17.13 10.10
CA PRO A 168 -15.55 -16.90 11.40
C PRO A 168 -15.09 -17.89 12.48
N LEU A 169 -14.84 -19.16 12.12
CA LEU A 169 -14.36 -20.18 13.06
C LEU A 169 -12.96 -19.83 13.61
N GLU A 170 -12.04 -19.44 12.73
CA GLU A 170 -10.70 -19.00 13.13
C GLU A 170 -10.75 -17.74 14.00
N SER A 171 -11.65 -16.81 13.66
CA SER A 171 -11.86 -15.58 14.43
C SER A 171 -12.41 -15.88 15.83
N LEU A 172 -13.34 -16.83 15.96
CA LEU A 172 -13.86 -17.28 17.26
C LEU A 172 -12.79 -17.96 18.10
N LEU A 173 -12.00 -18.85 17.51
CA LEU A 173 -10.85 -19.47 18.18
C LEU A 173 -9.88 -18.41 18.71
N LEU A 174 -9.53 -17.43 17.87
CA LEU A 174 -8.65 -16.33 18.28
C LEU A 174 -9.27 -15.50 19.41
N THR A 175 -10.59 -15.31 19.39
CA THR A 175 -11.32 -14.60 20.46
C THR A 175 -11.18 -15.33 21.79
N VAL A 176 -11.31 -16.66 21.80
CA VAL A 176 -11.10 -17.47 23.01
C VAL A 176 -9.66 -17.35 23.49
N VAL A 177 -8.69 -17.48 22.59
CA VAL A 177 -7.24 -17.40 22.91
C VAL A 177 -6.86 -16.06 23.53
N ILE A 178 -7.36 -14.94 22.98
CA ILE A 178 -7.15 -13.60 23.55
C ILE A 178 -7.90 -13.44 24.88
N GLY A 179 -9.12 -13.97 24.96
CA GLY A 179 -10.04 -13.76 26.08
C GLY A 179 -9.69 -14.54 27.34
N VAL A 180 -9.10 -15.74 27.24
CA VAL A 180 -8.79 -16.61 28.40
C VAL A 180 -7.91 -15.91 29.46
N PRO A 181 -6.76 -15.29 29.10
CA PRO A 181 -5.94 -14.54 30.06
C PRO A 181 -6.70 -13.42 30.77
N LEU A 182 -7.53 -12.67 30.03
CA LEU A 182 -8.33 -11.58 30.58
C LEU A 182 -9.41 -12.13 31.53
N ALA A 183 -10.19 -13.10 31.07
CA ALA A 183 -11.25 -13.72 31.84
C ALA A 183 -10.71 -14.28 33.16
N GLY A 184 -9.56 -14.98 33.15
CA GLY A 184 -8.96 -15.49 34.37
C GLY A 184 -8.53 -14.40 35.35
N ALA A 185 -7.93 -13.31 34.87
CA ALA A 185 -7.57 -12.17 35.73
C ALA A 185 -8.81 -11.49 36.35
N PHE A 186 -9.90 -11.34 35.58
CA PHE A 186 -11.16 -10.79 36.06
C PHE A 186 -11.85 -11.71 37.07
N LEU A 187 -11.93 -13.02 36.78
CA LEU A 187 -12.48 -14.03 37.71
C LEU A 187 -11.71 -14.12 39.03
N MET A 188 -10.40 -13.83 39.01
CA MET A 188 -9.57 -13.73 40.22
C MET A 188 -9.66 -12.36 40.93
N GLY A 189 -10.49 -11.44 40.44
CA GLY A 189 -10.72 -10.13 41.08
C GLY A 189 -9.57 -9.13 40.93
N VAL A 190 -8.62 -9.38 40.00
CA VAL A 190 -7.45 -8.51 39.76
C VAL A 190 -7.38 -7.96 38.33
N GLY A 191 -8.47 -8.09 37.58
CA GLY A 191 -8.58 -7.51 36.25
C GLY A 191 -8.62 -5.97 36.30
N SER A 192 -8.07 -5.32 35.29
CA SER A 192 -8.01 -3.86 35.19
C SER A 192 -8.15 -3.38 33.75
N VAL A 193 -8.51 -2.11 33.57
CA VAL A 193 -8.61 -1.51 32.23
C VAL A 193 -7.25 -1.52 31.52
N GLY A 194 -6.18 -1.18 32.24
CA GLY A 194 -4.81 -1.22 31.72
C GLY A 194 -4.39 -2.61 31.25
N LEU A 195 -4.82 -3.68 31.94
CA LEU A 195 -4.60 -5.05 31.49
C LEU A 195 -5.31 -5.35 30.17
N VAL A 196 -6.57 -4.94 30.02
CA VAL A 196 -7.33 -5.15 28.77
C VAL A 196 -6.64 -4.48 27.59
N TYR A 197 -6.33 -3.18 27.71
CA TYR A 197 -5.63 -2.45 26.65
C TYR A 197 -4.26 -3.04 26.37
N GLY A 198 -3.47 -3.25 27.42
CA GLY A 198 -2.10 -3.71 27.30
C GLY A 198 -1.99 -5.10 26.69
N HIS A 199 -2.78 -6.06 27.18
CA HIS A 199 -2.81 -7.43 26.65
C HIS A 199 -3.32 -7.49 25.22
N VAL A 200 -4.45 -6.85 24.91
CA VAL A 200 -5.05 -6.90 23.57
C VAL A 200 -4.15 -6.22 22.53
N LEU A 201 -3.59 -5.05 22.85
CA LEU A 201 -2.71 -4.33 21.93
C LEU A 201 -1.36 -5.04 21.77
N LEU A 202 -0.80 -5.62 22.85
CA LEU A 202 0.43 -6.42 22.74
C LEU A 202 0.19 -7.67 21.88
N PHE A 203 -0.94 -8.35 22.05
CA PHE A 203 -1.32 -9.51 21.26
C PHE A 203 -1.39 -9.15 19.76
N ASP A 204 -2.12 -8.10 19.41
CA ASP A 204 -2.23 -7.65 18.02
C ASP A 204 -0.90 -7.13 17.46
N PHE A 205 -0.07 -6.50 18.29
CA PHE A 205 1.26 -6.05 17.92
C PHE A 205 2.18 -7.22 17.57
N LEU A 206 2.26 -8.25 18.42
CA LEU A 206 3.08 -9.44 18.18
C LEU A 206 2.60 -10.20 16.96
N ARG A 207 1.29 -10.34 16.81
CA ARG A 207 0.68 -10.96 15.63
C ARG A 207 1.02 -10.18 14.37
N SER A 208 0.79 -8.87 14.35
CA SER A 208 1.12 -8.01 13.21
C SER A 208 2.61 -8.04 12.87
N MET A 209 3.48 -8.11 13.88
CA MET A 209 4.92 -8.29 13.70
C MET A 209 5.21 -9.59 12.95
N GLY A 210 4.69 -10.72 13.42
CA GLY A 210 4.89 -12.02 12.78
C GLY A 210 4.48 -12.05 11.31
N TYR A 211 3.35 -11.43 10.97
CA TYR A 211 2.85 -11.38 9.60
C TYR A 211 3.45 -10.24 8.75
N SER A 212 4.31 -9.38 9.32
CA SER A 212 4.80 -8.16 8.65
C SER A 212 5.62 -8.40 7.38
N ASN A 213 6.11 -9.62 7.17
CA ASN A 213 7.08 -9.96 6.12
C ASN A 213 8.38 -9.14 6.20
N VAL A 214 8.70 -8.56 7.35
CA VAL A 214 9.92 -7.78 7.58
C VAL A 214 10.60 -8.30 8.83
N GLU A 215 11.82 -8.82 8.71
CA GLU A 215 12.57 -9.30 9.87
C GLU A 215 13.04 -8.11 10.74
N VAL A 216 12.42 -7.97 11.90
CA VAL A 216 12.71 -6.88 12.86
C VAL A 216 13.58 -7.34 14.03
N ILE A 217 13.65 -8.64 14.30
CA ILE A 217 14.43 -9.20 15.41
C ILE A 217 15.83 -9.57 14.91
N SER A 218 16.85 -8.92 15.46
CA SER A 218 18.23 -9.23 15.11
C SER A 218 18.63 -10.63 15.60
N PRO A 219 19.31 -11.45 14.78
CA PRO A 219 19.90 -12.72 15.23
C PRO A 219 20.84 -12.56 16.43
N ARG A 220 21.45 -11.38 16.60
CA ARG A 220 22.31 -11.07 17.75
C ARG A 220 21.57 -11.14 19.09
N VAL A 221 20.27 -10.84 19.10
CA VAL A 221 19.44 -10.94 20.31
C VAL A 221 19.37 -12.39 20.77
N PHE A 222 19.12 -13.32 19.85
CA PHE A 222 19.09 -14.75 20.17
C PHE A 222 20.47 -15.36 20.39
N GLN A 223 21.54 -14.74 19.91
CA GLN A 223 22.90 -15.13 20.27
C GLN A 223 23.24 -14.70 21.71
N ALA A 224 22.83 -13.49 22.11
CA ALA A 224 23.05 -12.97 23.45
C ALA A 224 22.17 -13.68 24.50
N VAL A 225 20.92 -14.00 24.15
CA VAL A 225 19.97 -14.69 25.02
C VAL A 225 19.33 -15.87 24.25
N PRO A 226 19.99 -17.04 24.20
CA PRO A 226 19.53 -18.20 23.42
C PRO A 226 18.13 -18.69 23.74
N LEU A 227 17.70 -18.59 25.00
CA LEU A 227 16.35 -19.00 25.41
C LEU A 227 15.25 -18.15 24.78
N LEU A 228 15.53 -16.89 24.44
CA LEU A 228 14.51 -15.98 23.91
C LEU A 228 13.93 -16.46 22.57
N ARG A 229 14.71 -17.19 21.77
CA ARG A 229 14.23 -17.77 20.50
C ARG A 229 13.10 -18.79 20.68
N TYR A 230 12.91 -19.32 21.89
CA TYR A 230 11.80 -20.22 22.22
C TYR A 230 10.61 -19.50 22.88
N LEU A 231 10.80 -18.26 23.31
CA LEU A 231 9.76 -17.44 23.95
C LEU A 231 9.12 -16.43 22.99
N ILE A 232 9.77 -16.12 21.87
CA ILE A 232 9.21 -15.24 20.85
C ILE A 232 9.66 -15.70 19.45
N TYR A 233 8.68 -15.96 18.60
CA TYR A 233 8.86 -16.19 17.18
C TYR A 233 9.25 -14.90 16.44
N THR A 234 9.74 -15.05 15.22
CA THR A 234 10.09 -13.91 14.36
C THR A 234 9.20 -13.88 13.12
N PRO A 235 9.17 -12.77 12.37
CA PRO A 235 8.45 -12.71 11.10
C PRO A 235 8.91 -13.80 10.13
N THR A 236 10.22 -14.10 10.12
CA THR A 236 10.78 -15.21 9.33
C THR A 236 10.24 -16.57 9.75
N TYR A 237 10.10 -16.82 11.06
CA TYR A 237 9.56 -18.07 11.59
C TYR A 237 8.14 -18.33 11.09
N LEU A 238 7.29 -17.30 11.11
CA LEU A 238 5.91 -17.38 10.63
C LEU A 238 5.82 -17.44 9.10
N SER A 239 6.58 -16.62 8.37
CA SER A 239 6.57 -16.70 6.90
C SER A 239 7.00 -18.09 6.40
N LEU A 240 7.90 -18.78 7.11
CA LEU A 240 8.26 -20.16 6.79
C LEU A 240 7.09 -21.12 6.98
N HIS A 241 6.30 -20.94 8.05
CA HIS A 241 5.06 -21.69 8.28
C HIS A 241 4.06 -21.51 7.11
N HIS A 242 3.82 -20.29 6.64
CA HIS A 242 2.94 -20.05 5.49
C HIS A 242 3.43 -20.71 4.19
N ARG A 243 4.75 -20.86 4.05
CA ARG A 243 5.36 -21.46 2.87
C ARG A 243 5.34 -22.98 2.89
N GLU A 244 5.72 -23.61 4.01
CA GLU A 244 5.90 -25.07 4.12
C GLU A 244 4.65 -25.77 4.72
N LYS A 245 3.85 -25.07 5.52
CA LYS A 245 2.51 -25.46 6.03
C LYS A 245 2.45 -26.69 6.94
N ASP A 246 3.58 -27.28 7.29
CA ASP A 246 3.68 -28.54 8.06
C ASP A 246 4.43 -28.39 9.40
N SER A 247 4.89 -27.19 9.73
CA SER A 247 5.74 -26.89 10.89
C SER A 247 5.43 -25.50 11.44
N ASN A 248 5.97 -25.15 12.62
CA ASN A 248 5.90 -23.81 13.22
C ASN A 248 4.45 -23.32 13.52
N PHE A 249 3.69 -24.08 14.30
CA PHE A 249 2.28 -23.82 14.63
C PHE A 249 2.05 -22.97 15.90
N CYS A 250 3.10 -22.57 16.64
CA CYS A 250 2.93 -21.77 17.85
C CYS A 250 2.19 -20.44 17.59
N LEU A 251 1.59 -19.87 18.64
CA LEU A 251 1.03 -18.52 18.55
C LEU A 251 2.15 -17.49 18.55
N PHE A 252 2.89 -17.39 19.66
CA PHE A 252 4.07 -16.52 19.77
C PHE A 252 5.31 -17.25 20.27
N MET A 253 5.17 -18.39 20.97
CA MET A 253 6.29 -19.05 21.66
C MET A 253 6.72 -20.37 20.96
N PRO A 254 7.86 -20.39 20.24
CA PRO A 254 8.36 -21.61 19.58
C PRO A 254 8.65 -22.80 20.49
N ILE A 255 8.66 -22.62 21.82
CA ILE A 255 8.74 -23.73 22.77
C ILE A 255 7.63 -24.78 22.57
N PHE A 256 6.43 -24.37 22.16
CA PHE A 256 5.33 -25.32 21.93
C PHE A 256 5.53 -26.15 20.67
N ASP A 257 6.17 -25.59 19.65
CA ASP A 257 6.62 -26.35 18.49
C ASP A 257 7.76 -27.31 18.82
N LEU A 258 8.69 -26.89 19.69
CA LEU A 258 9.76 -27.75 20.17
C LEU A 258 9.20 -28.97 20.92
N LEU A 259 8.32 -28.73 21.90
CA LEU A 259 7.66 -29.78 22.68
C LEU A 259 6.73 -30.63 21.81
N GLY A 260 6.09 -30.01 20.82
CA GLY A 260 5.16 -30.63 19.90
C GLY A 260 5.78 -31.41 18.73
N GLY A 261 7.10 -31.33 18.57
CA GLY A 261 7.85 -31.97 17.49
C GLY A 261 7.61 -31.33 16.11
N THR A 262 7.26 -30.05 16.06
CA THR A 262 6.91 -29.31 14.83
C THR A 262 7.81 -28.10 14.58
N LEU A 263 8.91 -27.96 15.33
CA LEU A 263 9.88 -26.88 15.17
C LEU A 263 10.69 -27.04 13.88
N ASN A 264 10.64 -26.03 13.02
CA ASN A 264 11.48 -25.97 11.82
C ASN A 264 12.80 -25.24 12.09
N HIS A 265 13.90 -26.00 12.15
CA HIS A 265 15.22 -25.44 12.45
C HIS A 265 15.73 -24.45 11.40
N LYS A 266 15.20 -24.50 10.15
CA LYS A 266 15.58 -23.56 9.08
C LYS A 266 15.21 -22.11 9.42
N SER A 267 14.27 -21.88 10.34
CA SER A 267 13.82 -20.53 10.71
C SER A 267 14.97 -19.64 11.19
N TRP A 268 15.93 -20.18 11.95
CA TRP A 268 17.04 -19.39 12.51
C TRP A 268 18.09 -19.03 11.46
N GLU A 269 18.37 -19.94 10.54
CA GLU A 269 19.26 -19.68 9.41
C GLU A 269 18.64 -18.65 8.48
N LEU A 270 17.38 -18.85 8.08
CA LEU A 270 16.64 -17.92 7.24
C LEU A 270 16.56 -16.52 7.87
N GLN A 271 16.33 -16.42 9.18
CA GLN A 271 16.31 -15.14 9.90
C GLN A 271 17.65 -14.41 9.72
N LYS A 272 18.76 -15.13 9.87
CA LYS A 272 20.10 -14.56 9.70
C LYS A 272 20.34 -14.08 8.27
N GLU A 273 19.92 -14.85 7.27
CA GLU A 273 20.08 -14.49 5.87
C GLU A 273 19.25 -13.26 5.48
N VAL A 274 17.99 -13.22 5.89
CA VAL A 274 17.08 -12.09 5.68
C VAL A 274 17.61 -10.84 6.39
N TYR A 275 18.03 -10.95 7.66
CA TYR A 275 18.51 -9.80 8.43
C TYR A 275 19.79 -9.19 7.84
N LEU A 276 20.67 -10.03 7.28
CA LEU A 276 21.89 -9.59 6.57
C LEU A 276 21.59 -9.05 5.16
N GLY A 277 20.35 -9.14 4.70
CA GLY A 277 19.93 -8.67 3.37
C GLY A 277 20.46 -9.52 2.24
N LYS A 278 20.71 -10.81 2.46
CA LYS A 278 21.11 -11.74 1.39
C LYS A 278 20.05 -11.88 0.30
N ASN A 279 18.79 -11.60 0.62
CA ASN A 279 17.68 -11.62 -0.33
C ASN A 279 17.52 -10.30 -1.12
N ASP A 280 18.31 -9.25 -0.83
CA ASP A 280 18.27 -7.98 -1.57
C ASP A 280 18.93 -8.15 -2.94
N GLN A 281 18.19 -7.85 -4.00
CA GLN A 281 18.67 -7.90 -5.38
C GLN A 281 18.66 -6.49 -5.98
N ALA A 282 19.65 -6.18 -6.81
CA ALA A 282 19.60 -4.98 -7.65
C ALA A 282 18.43 -5.10 -8.65
N PRO A 283 17.60 -4.06 -8.83
CA PRO A 283 16.52 -4.10 -9.81
C PRO A 283 17.09 -4.08 -11.23
N ASP A 284 16.45 -4.82 -12.13
CA ASP A 284 16.76 -4.76 -13.56
C ASP A 284 16.34 -3.41 -14.16
N PHE A 285 15.22 -2.87 -13.68
CA PHE A 285 14.62 -1.64 -14.20
C PHE A 285 14.13 -0.74 -13.07
N VAL A 286 14.38 0.57 -13.21
CA VAL A 286 13.89 1.61 -12.29
C VAL A 286 13.02 2.62 -13.03
N PHE A 287 11.79 2.82 -12.56
CA PHE A 287 10.97 3.99 -12.90
C PHE A 287 11.25 5.10 -11.89
N LEU A 288 11.85 6.20 -12.34
CA LEU A 288 12.08 7.38 -11.51
C LEU A 288 10.91 8.35 -11.66
N ALA A 289 9.98 8.30 -10.71
CA ALA A 289 8.78 9.11 -10.63
C ALA A 289 8.98 10.38 -9.77
N HIS A 290 7.96 11.23 -9.73
CA HIS A 290 7.84 12.35 -8.81
C HIS A 290 6.43 12.35 -8.21
N VAL A 291 6.24 13.10 -7.13
CA VAL A 291 4.90 13.21 -6.52
C VAL A 291 4.04 14.11 -7.39
N VAL A 292 2.80 13.70 -7.68
CA VAL A 292 1.88 14.51 -8.49
C VAL A 292 1.44 15.73 -7.71
N ASP A 293 0.70 15.50 -6.62
CA ASP A 293 0.25 16.51 -5.68
C ASP A 293 0.09 15.95 -4.24
N ILE A 294 -0.43 16.77 -3.33
CA ILE A 294 -0.62 16.44 -1.91
C ILE A 294 -1.68 15.35 -1.71
N MET A 295 -2.78 15.37 -2.45
CA MET A 295 -3.83 14.36 -2.37
C MET A 295 -3.35 13.00 -2.90
N ALA A 296 -2.66 12.99 -4.04
CA ALA A 296 -2.05 11.79 -4.60
C ALA A 296 -0.98 11.21 -3.67
N SER A 297 -0.26 12.04 -2.92
CA SER A 297 0.74 11.57 -1.97
C SER A 297 0.16 10.75 -0.81
N MET A 298 -1.13 10.91 -0.50
CA MET A 298 -1.83 10.14 0.53
C MET A 298 -2.34 8.77 0.04
N HIS A 299 -2.21 8.47 -1.25
CA HIS A 299 -2.60 7.18 -1.85
C HIS A 299 -1.44 6.18 -1.97
N VAL A 300 -0.24 6.52 -1.49
CA VAL A 300 0.90 5.61 -1.55
C VAL A 300 0.72 4.44 -0.56
N PRO A 301 1.24 3.23 -0.85
CA PRO A 301 0.97 2.02 -0.06
C PRO A 301 1.28 2.13 1.43
N PHE A 302 2.27 2.95 1.83
CA PHE A 302 2.65 3.09 3.23
C PHE A 302 1.84 4.14 4.02
N VAL A 303 0.84 4.79 3.42
CA VAL A 303 -0.03 5.77 4.10
C VAL A 303 -1.30 5.10 4.62
N LEU A 304 -2.19 4.67 3.72
CA LEU A 304 -3.44 4.02 4.07
C LEU A 304 -3.72 2.89 3.08
N ARG A 305 -3.90 1.67 3.59
CA ARG A 305 -4.15 0.50 2.74
C ARG A 305 -5.35 0.74 1.84
N SER A 306 -6.51 1.09 2.42
CA SER A 306 -7.78 1.18 1.69
C SER A 306 -7.73 2.15 0.51
N CYS A 307 -7.08 3.30 0.68
CA CYS A 307 -6.91 4.30 -0.39
C CYS A 307 -5.90 3.83 -1.43
N SER A 308 -4.78 3.23 -1.01
CA SER A 308 -3.78 2.72 -1.95
C SER A 308 -4.30 1.57 -2.82
N SER A 309 -5.40 0.94 -2.39
CA SER A 309 -5.97 -0.23 -3.04
C SER A 309 -7.07 -0.01 -4.05
N THR A 310 -7.44 1.24 -4.25
CA THR A 310 -8.41 1.62 -5.27
C THR A 310 -7.76 2.59 -6.23
N PRO A 311 -8.33 2.75 -7.45
CA PRO A 311 -7.97 3.85 -8.32
C PRO A 311 -8.00 5.19 -7.55
N PHE A 312 -7.06 6.08 -7.89
CA PHE A 312 -6.97 7.38 -7.24
C PHE A 312 -8.30 8.14 -7.36
N ALA A 313 -8.81 8.61 -6.22
CA ALA A 313 -9.93 9.53 -6.16
C ALA A 313 -9.73 10.54 -5.04
N ASN A 314 -10.28 11.74 -5.22
CA ASN A 314 -10.28 12.76 -4.16
C ASN A 314 -11.34 12.40 -3.11
N HIS A 315 -10.98 11.53 -2.18
CA HIS A 315 -11.84 11.15 -1.08
C HIS A 315 -11.91 12.27 -0.04
N PHE A 316 -13.11 12.78 0.25
CA PHE A 316 -13.32 13.82 1.28
C PHE A 316 -12.78 13.42 2.66
N VAL A 317 -12.74 12.12 2.98
CA VAL A 317 -12.18 11.60 4.24
C VAL A 317 -10.68 11.91 4.42
N LEU A 318 -9.96 12.22 3.33
CA LEU A 318 -8.54 12.57 3.37
C LEU A 318 -8.28 14.05 3.64
N LEU A 319 -9.29 14.92 3.50
CA LEU A 319 -9.13 16.36 3.70
C LEU A 319 -8.59 16.74 5.10
N PRO A 320 -9.05 16.14 6.21
CA PRO A 320 -8.49 16.44 7.53
C PRO A 320 -6.99 16.12 7.66
N PHE A 321 -6.48 15.19 6.84
CA PHE A 321 -5.07 14.79 6.84
C PHE A 321 -4.21 15.65 5.89
N TRP A 322 -4.82 16.50 5.08
CA TRP A 322 -4.11 17.36 4.12
C TRP A 322 -3.05 18.26 4.79
N PRO A 323 -3.31 18.93 5.94
CA PRO A 323 -2.29 19.76 6.60
C PRO A 323 -1.07 18.95 7.04
N VAL A 324 -1.28 17.71 7.48
CA VAL A 324 -0.21 16.78 7.87
C VAL A 324 0.59 16.38 6.64
N ALA A 325 -0.09 16.02 5.53
CA ALA A 325 0.57 15.69 4.27
C ALA A 325 1.37 16.87 3.69
N PHE A 326 0.87 18.10 3.82
CA PHE A 326 1.59 19.31 3.45
C PHE A 326 2.84 19.52 4.32
N GLY A 327 2.76 19.28 5.63
CA GLY A 327 3.92 19.28 6.51
C GLY A 327 4.99 18.27 6.07
N PHE A 328 4.58 17.04 5.73
CA PHE A 328 5.49 16.04 5.17
C PHE A 328 6.08 16.45 3.82
N MET A 329 5.31 17.11 2.96
CA MET A 329 5.82 17.68 1.70
C MET A 329 6.96 18.68 1.94
N LEU A 330 6.80 19.60 2.90
CA LEU A 330 7.85 20.56 3.27
C LEU A 330 9.08 19.85 3.85
N LEU A 331 8.89 18.88 4.73
CA LEU A 331 9.97 18.06 5.29
C LEU A 331 10.73 17.32 4.18
N MET A 332 10.00 16.70 3.25
CA MET A 332 10.56 16.01 2.11
C MET A 332 11.33 16.94 1.17
N TRP A 333 10.84 18.16 0.98
CA TRP A 333 11.55 19.17 0.20
C TRP A 333 12.91 19.49 0.84
N CYS A 334 12.91 19.71 2.15
CA CYS A 334 14.09 20.11 2.92
C CYS A 334 15.18 19.02 2.95
N CYS A 335 14.84 17.79 3.34
CA CYS A 335 15.86 16.80 3.72
C CYS A 335 15.75 15.42 3.06
N SER A 336 14.73 15.17 2.24
CA SER A 336 14.54 13.84 1.66
C SER A 336 15.44 13.59 0.44
N LYS A 337 15.82 12.33 0.26
CA LYS A 337 16.56 11.78 -0.89
C LYS A 337 15.63 10.93 -1.72
N THR A 338 16.02 10.61 -2.95
CA THR A 338 15.27 9.63 -3.76
C THR A 338 15.13 8.28 -3.05
N PHE A 339 13.89 7.78 -2.99
CA PHE A 339 13.55 6.61 -2.18
C PHE A 339 12.61 5.65 -2.92
N LEU A 340 12.63 4.38 -2.50
CA LEU A 340 11.83 3.31 -3.09
C LEU A 340 10.40 3.37 -2.57
N VAL A 341 9.42 3.42 -3.49
CA VAL A 341 7.98 3.45 -3.15
C VAL A 341 7.34 2.09 -3.40
N SER A 342 7.65 1.44 -4.52
CA SER A 342 7.10 0.12 -4.86
C SER A 342 8.13 -0.73 -5.58
N SER A 343 7.95 -2.05 -5.49
CA SER A 343 8.81 -3.07 -6.08
C SER A 343 7.93 -4.18 -6.59
N TYR A 344 8.22 -4.80 -7.72
CA TYR A 344 7.46 -5.94 -8.23
C TYR A 344 8.30 -6.73 -9.25
N ARG A 345 7.94 -8.00 -9.47
CA ARG A 345 8.52 -8.80 -10.56
C ARG A 345 7.56 -8.83 -11.75
N LEU A 346 8.08 -8.54 -12.93
CA LEU A 346 7.34 -8.67 -14.18
C LEU A 346 8.14 -9.55 -15.13
N ARG A 347 7.55 -10.68 -15.53
CA ARG A 347 8.21 -11.68 -16.40
C ARG A 347 9.60 -12.09 -15.88
N GLY A 348 9.73 -12.30 -14.57
CA GLY A 348 10.97 -12.69 -13.90
C GLY A 348 11.94 -11.55 -13.57
N ASN A 349 11.81 -10.38 -14.20
CA ASN A 349 12.70 -9.24 -13.94
C ASN A 349 12.21 -8.41 -12.75
N LEU A 350 13.14 -7.87 -11.96
CA LEU A 350 12.80 -7.04 -10.80
C LEU A 350 12.68 -5.57 -11.22
N HIS A 351 11.49 -5.01 -11.02
CA HIS A 351 11.17 -3.61 -11.29
C HIS A 351 10.98 -2.85 -9.98
N GLN A 352 11.49 -1.63 -9.94
CA GLN A 352 11.30 -0.71 -8.81
C GLN A 352 10.81 0.64 -9.28
N MET A 353 9.94 1.26 -8.49
CA MET A 353 9.59 2.67 -8.62
C MET A 353 10.26 3.47 -7.53
N TRP A 354 11.15 4.36 -7.93
CA TRP A 354 11.79 5.32 -7.05
C TRP A 354 11.11 6.68 -7.23
N THR A 355 10.97 7.42 -6.16
CA THR A 355 10.38 8.75 -6.20
C THR A 355 11.41 9.81 -5.88
N VAL A 356 11.50 10.80 -6.76
CA VAL A 356 12.10 12.10 -6.45
C VAL A 356 11.13 12.80 -5.49
N PRO A 357 11.55 13.17 -4.27
CA PRO A 357 10.68 13.73 -3.23
C PRO A 357 10.31 15.18 -3.54
N ARG A 358 9.72 15.41 -4.71
CA ARG A 358 9.34 16.70 -5.27
C ARG A 358 7.96 16.57 -5.90
N TYR A 359 7.14 17.57 -5.65
CA TYR A 359 5.74 17.65 -6.06
C TYR A 359 5.63 18.37 -7.40
N GLY A 360 4.62 18.05 -8.21
CA GLY A 360 4.49 18.54 -9.58
C GLY A 360 4.66 20.05 -9.70
N PHE A 361 4.00 20.82 -8.83
CA PHE A 361 4.10 22.29 -8.83
C PHE A 361 5.54 22.81 -8.60
N GLN A 362 6.38 22.06 -7.89
CA GLN A 362 7.77 22.46 -7.59
C GLN A 362 8.66 22.41 -8.84
N TYR A 363 8.31 21.63 -9.86
CA TYR A 363 9.05 21.59 -11.14
C TYR A 363 8.93 22.90 -11.92
N PHE A 364 7.92 23.72 -11.61
CA PHE A 364 7.68 25.02 -12.23
C PHE A 364 8.26 26.18 -11.41
N ILE A 365 8.91 25.90 -10.27
CA ILE A 365 9.60 26.91 -9.46
C ILE A 365 11.06 27.02 -9.92
N PRO A 366 11.51 28.15 -10.51
CA PRO A 366 12.87 28.27 -11.05
C PRO A 366 13.98 27.97 -10.03
N ALA A 367 13.80 28.41 -8.77
CA ALA A 367 14.76 28.16 -7.70
C ALA A 367 14.88 26.66 -7.31
N ALA A 368 13.84 25.86 -7.56
CA ALA A 368 13.84 24.43 -7.25
C ALA A 368 14.58 23.59 -8.31
N LYS A 369 14.76 24.13 -9.52
CA LYS A 369 15.33 23.44 -10.69
C LYS A 369 16.65 22.72 -10.38
N LYS A 370 17.58 23.43 -9.73
CA LYS A 370 18.91 22.90 -9.37
C LYS A 370 18.79 21.67 -8.46
N GLY A 371 18.03 21.80 -7.36
CA GLY A 371 17.86 20.72 -6.39
C GLY A 371 17.09 19.52 -6.96
N ILE A 372 16.14 19.72 -7.88
CA ILE A 372 15.47 18.63 -8.59
C ILE A 372 16.48 17.86 -9.47
N ASN A 373 17.28 18.57 -10.27
CA ASN A 373 18.28 17.94 -11.13
C ASN A 373 19.35 17.20 -10.31
N GLU A 374 19.77 17.72 -9.17
CA GLU A 374 20.69 17.03 -8.25
C GLU A 374 20.10 15.70 -7.75
N GLN A 375 18.81 15.67 -7.38
CA GLN A 375 18.14 14.43 -6.93
C GLN A 375 18.03 13.40 -8.05
N ILE A 376 17.70 13.83 -9.28
CA ILE A 376 17.65 12.96 -10.45
C ILE A 376 19.04 12.40 -10.77
N GLU A 377 20.06 13.26 -10.78
CA GLU A 377 21.45 12.86 -11.02
C GLU A 377 21.92 11.83 -9.98
N LEU A 378 21.67 12.07 -8.70
CA LEU A 378 22.02 11.15 -7.62
C LEU A 378 21.30 9.80 -7.75
N ALA A 379 20.04 9.79 -8.22
CA ALA A 379 19.31 8.56 -8.50
C ALA A 379 19.92 7.77 -9.66
N ILE A 380 20.31 8.44 -10.75
CA ILE A 380 20.99 7.82 -11.90
C ILE A 380 22.32 7.20 -11.45
N LEU A 381 23.15 7.95 -10.74
CA LEU A 381 24.44 7.46 -10.24
C LEU A 381 24.27 6.31 -9.23
N ARG A 382 23.22 6.34 -8.41
CA ARG A 382 22.88 5.22 -7.53
C ARG A 382 22.49 3.98 -8.32
N ALA A 383 21.66 4.14 -9.36
CA ALA A 383 21.23 3.04 -10.21
C ALA A 383 22.44 2.41 -10.94
N ASP A 384 23.36 3.24 -11.45
CA ASP A 384 24.60 2.76 -12.06
C ASP A 384 25.45 1.92 -11.09
N ARG A 385 25.70 2.45 -9.88
CA ARG A 385 26.47 1.72 -8.84
C ARG A 385 25.82 0.40 -8.43
N MET A 386 24.49 0.34 -8.43
CA MET A 386 23.74 -0.87 -8.13
C MET A 386 23.74 -1.88 -9.28
N GLY A 387 24.17 -1.51 -10.50
CA GLY A 387 24.12 -2.37 -11.67
C GLY A 387 22.74 -2.46 -12.31
N VAL A 388 21.90 -1.42 -12.15
CA VAL A 388 20.60 -1.33 -12.83
C VAL A 388 20.82 -1.21 -14.33
N LYS A 389 20.06 -1.98 -15.12
CA LYS A 389 20.22 -1.99 -16.58
C LYS A 389 19.60 -0.76 -17.24
N VAL A 390 18.40 -0.38 -16.80
CA VAL A 390 17.63 0.73 -17.37
C VAL A 390 16.99 1.55 -16.26
N LEU A 391 17.13 2.87 -16.34
CA LEU A 391 16.40 3.84 -15.53
C LEU A 391 15.58 4.75 -16.43
N SER A 392 14.26 4.76 -16.23
CA SER A 392 13.35 5.63 -16.96
C SER A 392 13.03 6.88 -16.17
N LEU A 393 13.22 8.04 -16.77
CA LEU A 393 12.75 9.34 -16.27
C LEU A 393 11.26 9.47 -16.56
N ALA A 394 10.42 9.36 -15.53
CA ALA A 394 8.97 9.44 -15.67
C ALA A 394 8.45 10.88 -15.53
N ALA A 395 7.41 11.21 -16.30
CA ALA A 395 6.68 12.48 -16.24
C ALA A 395 7.59 13.73 -16.21
N LEU A 396 7.53 14.59 -15.20
CA LEU A 396 8.29 15.85 -15.18
C LEU A 396 9.80 15.63 -14.99
N ASN A 397 10.26 14.44 -14.57
CA ASN A 397 11.69 14.14 -14.49
C ASN A 397 12.39 14.15 -15.85
N LYS A 398 11.65 13.99 -16.96
CA LYS A 398 12.14 14.08 -18.35
C LYS A 398 11.78 15.41 -19.03
N ASN A 399 11.37 16.43 -18.27
CA ASN A 399 11.03 17.71 -18.87
C ASN A 399 12.26 18.33 -19.56
N GLU A 400 12.09 18.80 -20.80
CA GLU A 400 13.17 19.39 -21.59
C GLU A 400 13.69 20.70 -21.02
N ALA A 401 12.79 21.56 -20.54
CA ALA A 401 13.16 22.81 -19.90
C ALA A 401 13.93 22.57 -18.59
N LEU A 402 13.75 21.40 -17.97
CA LEU A 402 14.44 20.99 -16.75
C LEU A 402 15.86 20.48 -17.03
N ASN A 403 16.01 19.50 -17.92
CA ASN A 403 17.27 18.76 -18.12
C ASN A 403 17.51 18.24 -19.55
N GLY A 404 16.81 18.80 -20.54
CA GLY A 404 16.93 18.39 -21.95
C GLY A 404 16.39 16.98 -22.21
N GLY A 405 15.49 16.47 -21.36
CA GLY A 405 14.94 15.12 -21.47
C GLY A 405 15.90 14.03 -20.98
N GLY A 406 16.85 14.39 -20.11
CA GLY A 406 17.88 13.51 -19.56
C GLY A 406 19.25 13.65 -20.21
N THR A 407 19.37 14.38 -21.32
CA THR A 407 20.64 14.60 -22.02
C THR A 407 21.68 15.29 -21.14
N LEU A 408 21.24 16.18 -20.23
CA LEU A 408 22.10 16.80 -19.22
C LEU A 408 22.95 15.76 -18.47
N PHE A 409 22.33 14.65 -18.05
CA PHE A 409 23.00 13.65 -17.20
C PHE A 409 23.89 12.72 -18.02
N VAL A 410 23.42 12.29 -19.20
CA VAL A 410 24.19 11.41 -20.10
C VAL A 410 25.44 12.12 -20.63
N ASN A 411 25.34 13.40 -20.96
CA ASN A 411 26.49 14.19 -21.41
C ASN A 411 27.48 14.46 -20.26
N LYS A 412 26.97 14.66 -19.04
CA LYS A 412 27.82 14.89 -17.86
C LYS A 412 28.54 13.63 -17.39
N HIS A 413 27.93 12.45 -17.60
CA HIS A 413 28.47 11.14 -17.19
C HIS A 413 28.52 10.20 -18.40
N PRO A 414 29.52 10.32 -19.29
CA PRO A 414 29.58 9.55 -20.52
C PRO A 414 29.82 8.05 -20.29
N GLU A 415 30.34 7.65 -19.12
CA GLU A 415 30.64 6.26 -18.77
C GLU A 415 29.51 5.53 -18.02
N LEU A 416 28.28 6.08 -18.03
CA LEU A 416 27.14 5.39 -17.43
C LEU A 416 26.89 4.04 -18.11
N ARG A 417 26.85 2.98 -17.29
CA ARG A 417 26.45 1.63 -17.70
C ARG A 417 24.94 1.49 -17.67
N VAL A 418 24.27 2.18 -16.73
CA VAL A 418 22.80 2.27 -16.71
C VAL A 418 22.31 3.07 -17.91
N ARG A 419 21.32 2.53 -18.62
CA ARG A 419 20.68 3.23 -19.75
C ARG A 419 19.60 4.16 -19.22
N VAL A 420 19.80 5.47 -19.41
CA VAL A 420 18.80 6.48 -19.06
C VAL A 420 17.83 6.68 -20.24
N VAL A 421 16.54 6.49 -20.01
CA VAL A 421 15.50 6.58 -21.06
C VAL A 421 14.33 7.48 -20.62
N HIS A 422 13.59 8.03 -21.58
CA HIS A 422 12.40 8.87 -21.32
C HIS A 422 11.06 8.12 -21.47
N GLY A 423 11.07 6.90 -22.04
CA GLY A 423 9.87 6.06 -22.20
C GLY A 423 8.83 6.49 -23.24
N ASN A 424 8.91 7.71 -23.80
CA ASN A 424 7.93 8.25 -24.77
C ASN A 424 7.57 7.31 -25.94
N THR A 425 8.52 6.54 -26.49
CA THR A 425 8.23 5.63 -27.62
C THR A 425 7.26 4.52 -27.22
N LEU A 426 7.47 3.91 -26.05
CA LEU A 426 6.57 2.90 -25.52
C LEU A 426 5.21 3.52 -25.18
N THR A 427 5.20 4.73 -24.58
CA THR A 427 3.96 5.47 -24.33
C THR A 427 3.18 5.73 -25.62
N ALA A 428 3.84 6.15 -26.70
CA ALA A 428 3.21 6.36 -27.99
C ALA A 428 2.63 5.06 -28.54
N ALA A 429 3.39 3.96 -28.46
CA ALA A 429 2.95 2.65 -28.94
C ALA A 429 1.71 2.14 -28.19
N VAL A 430 1.67 2.28 -26.87
CA VAL A 430 0.49 1.93 -26.06
C VAL A 430 -0.70 2.76 -26.46
N ILE A 431 -0.57 4.10 -26.51
CA ILE A 431 -1.67 4.99 -26.92
C ILE A 431 -2.19 4.62 -28.32
N LEU A 432 -1.30 4.36 -29.27
CA LEU A 432 -1.69 3.99 -30.63
C LEU A 432 -2.37 2.61 -30.71
N ASN A 433 -2.02 1.67 -29.82
CA ASN A 433 -2.63 0.35 -29.75
C ASN A 433 -4.06 0.40 -29.18
N GLU A 434 -4.33 1.35 -28.28
CA GLU A 434 -5.65 1.56 -27.68
C GLU A 434 -6.64 2.29 -28.62
N ILE A 435 -6.16 2.88 -29.72
CA ILE A 435 -7.04 3.54 -30.69
C ILE A 435 -7.75 2.48 -31.54
N PRO A 436 -9.10 2.42 -31.55
CA PRO A 436 -9.84 1.47 -32.37
C PRO A 436 -9.56 1.63 -33.87
N SER A 437 -9.53 0.53 -34.60
CA SER A 437 -9.16 0.51 -36.02
C SER A 437 -10.12 1.25 -36.96
N ASN A 438 -11.34 1.56 -36.51
CA ASN A 438 -12.38 2.26 -37.27
C ASN A 438 -12.41 3.78 -37.06
N VAL A 439 -11.48 4.32 -36.26
CA VAL A 439 -11.38 5.76 -35.96
C VAL A 439 -10.98 6.56 -37.21
N LYS A 440 -11.77 7.59 -37.53
CA LYS A 440 -11.49 8.52 -38.65
C LYS A 440 -10.87 9.84 -38.21
N ASP A 441 -11.24 10.32 -37.02
CA ASP A 441 -10.86 11.64 -36.50
C ASP A 441 -10.33 11.55 -35.06
N VAL A 442 -9.13 12.04 -34.80
CA VAL A 442 -8.54 12.09 -33.45
C VAL A 442 -8.33 13.52 -33.03
N PHE A 443 -8.91 13.93 -31.91
CA PHE A 443 -8.58 15.18 -31.24
C PHE A 443 -7.41 14.98 -30.30
N LEU A 444 -6.33 15.72 -30.52
CA LEU A 444 -5.08 15.55 -29.80
C LEU A 444 -4.72 16.81 -29.03
N THR A 445 -4.78 16.70 -27.70
CA THR A 445 -4.22 17.69 -26.78
C THR A 445 -2.69 17.50 -26.68
N GLY A 446 -1.93 18.59 -26.57
CA GLY A 446 -0.46 18.51 -26.52
C GLY A 446 0.19 17.99 -27.81
N ALA A 447 -0.47 18.14 -28.96
CA ALA A 447 -0.02 17.64 -30.26
C ALA A 447 1.35 18.18 -30.71
N THR A 448 1.82 19.27 -30.10
CA THR A 448 3.12 19.89 -30.40
C THR A 448 4.27 19.40 -29.49
N SER A 449 3.96 18.58 -28.48
CA SER A 449 4.97 17.91 -27.65
C SER A 449 5.72 16.82 -28.44
N LYS A 450 6.87 16.34 -27.95
CA LYS A 450 7.59 15.21 -28.59
C LYS A 450 6.71 13.97 -28.78
N LEU A 451 5.92 13.63 -27.77
CA LEU A 451 5.01 12.49 -27.79
C LEU A 451 3.82 12.75 -28.73
N GLY A 452 3.13 13.87 -28.56
CA GLY A 452 1.97 14.24 -29.36
C GLY A 452 2.30 14.39 -30.84
N ARG A 453 3.45 15.00 -31.17
CA ARG A 453 3.96 15.11 -32.54
C ARG A 453 4.15 13.74 -33.18
N ALA A 454 4.76 12.79 -32.46
CA ALA A 454 4.99 11.43 -32.97
C ALA A 454 3.67 10.70 -33.25
N ILE A 455 2.70 10.80 -32.33
CA ILE A 455 1.35 10.22 -32.48
C ILE A 455 0.62 10.87 -33.66
N ALA A 456 0.62 12.21 -33.76
CA ALA A 456 -0.03 12.94 -34.83
C ALA A 456 0.49 12.53 -36.22
N LEU A 457 1.82 12.47 -36.38
CA LEU A 457 2.45 12.05 -37.63
C LEU A 457 2.16 10.60 -37.98
N TYR A 458 2.11 9.70 -36.99
CA TYR A 458 1.78 8.30 -37.21
C TYR A 458 0.33 8.12 -37.69
N LEU A 459 -0.63 8.74 -37.00
CA LEU A 459 -2.06 8.67 -37.34
C LEU A 459 -2.35 9.31 -38.70
N CYS A 460 -1.73 10.45 -38.98
CA CYS A 460 -1.82 11.13 -40.26
C CYS A 460 -1.41 10.23 -41.45
N ARG A 461 -0.31 9.48 -41.32
CA ARG A 461 0.12 8.48 -42.33
C ARG A 461 -0.85 7.31 -42.49
N LYS A 462 -1.70 7.06 -41.48
CA LYS A 462 -2.80 6.08 -41.54
C LYS A 462 -4.08 6.68 -42.12
N LYS A 463 -4.03 7.90 -42.68
CA LYS A 463 -5.19 8.64 -43.21
C LYS A 463 -6.26 8.92 -42.15
N ILE A 464 -5.86 9.01 -40.89
CA ILE A 464 -6.70 9.43 -39.77
C ILE A 464 -6.49 10.93 -39.60
N ARG A 465 -7.58 11.70 -39.62
CA ARG A 465 -7.52 13.15 -39.46
C ARG A 465 -7.25 13.50 -38.00
N VAL A 466 -6.19 14.25 -37.73
CA VAL A 466 -5.78 14.66 -36.38
C VAL A 466 -6.08 16.15 -36.19
N LEU A 467 -7.01 16.45 -35.30
CA LEU A 467 -7.33 17.79 -34.83
C LEU A 467 -6.32 18.16 -33.73
N MET A 468 -5.30 18.93 -34.11
CA MET A 468 -4.18 19.32 -33.24
C MET A 468 -4.52 20.59 -32.46
N LEU A 469 -4.73 20.46 -31.15
CA LEU A 469 -4.99 21.61 -30.28
C LEU A 469 -3.69 22.38 -30.02
N THR A 470 -3.56 23.57 -30.62
CA THR A 470 -2.41 24.47 -30.40
C THR A 470 -2.75 25.91 -30.79
N LEU A 471 -2.39 26.85 -29.91
CA LEU A 471 -2.48 28.29 -30.19
C LEU A 471 -1.36 28.78 -31.13
N SER A 472 -0.23 28.07 -31.16
CA SER A 472 0.90 28.43 -32.02
C SER A 472 0.73 27.83 -33.42
N SER A 473 0.39 28.68 -34.39
CA SER A 473 0.33 28.30 -35.81
C SER A 473 1.70 27.95 -36.36
N GLU A 474 2.77 28.57 -35.86
CA GLU A 474 4.14 28.23 -36.24
C GLU A 474 4.49 26.78 -35.86
N ARG A 475 4.22 26.38 -34.61
CA ARG A 475 4.45 25.00 -34.15
C ARG A 475 3.61 24.00 -34.95
N PHE A 476 2.36 24.34 -35.27
CA PHE A 476 1.50 23.51 -36.13
C PHE A 476 2.10 23.34 -37.53
N LEU A 477 2.39 24.44 -38.23
CA LEU A 477 2.92 24.42 -39.59
C LEU A 477 4.24 23.67 -39.67
N LYS A 478 5.11 23.80 -38.65
CA LYS A 478 6.35 23.04 -38.56
C LYS A 478 6.09 21.54 -38.57
N ILE A 479 5.13 21.05 -37.78
CA ILE A 479 4.78 19.62 -37.72
C ILE A 479 4.07 19.18 -39.00
N GLN A 480 3.18 20.00 -39.55
CA GLN A 480 2.48 19.69 -40.80
C GLN A 480 3.47 19.46 -41.95
N ARG A 481 4.51 20.29 -42.06
CA ARG A 481 5.56 20.16 -43.09
C ARG A 481 6.40 18.89 -42.96
N GLU A 482 6.45 18.27 -41.79
CA GLU A 482 7.16 17.01 -41.59
C GLU A 482 6.37 15.79 -42.10
N ALA A 483 5.05 15.92 -42.26
CA ALA A 483 4.24 14.89 -42.90
C ALA A 483 4.47 14.93 -44.44
N PRO A 484 4.51 13.75 -45.10
CA PRO A 484 4.54 13.70 -46.56
C PRO A 484 3.36 14.48 -47.17
N ALA A 485 3.58 15.13 -48.32
CA ALA A 485 2.62 16.08 -48.93
C ALA A 485 1.19 15.52 -49.05
N GLU A 486 1.06 14.26 -49.45
CA GLU A 486 -0.23 13.55 -49.59
C GLU A 486 -1.00 13.37 -48.27
N PHE A 487 -0.29 13.40 -47.13
CA PHE A 487 -0.89 13.23 -45.81
C PHE A 487 -1.10 14.56 -45.06
N GLN A 488 -0.53 15.68 -45.49
CA GLN A 488 -0.59 16.96 -44.75
C GLN A 488 -2.02 17.44 -44.47
N GLN A 489 -2.97 17.12 -45.37
CA GLN A 489 -4.40 17.42 -45.23
C GLN A 489 -5.07 16.74 -44.03
N TYR A 490 -4.49 15.66 -43.50
CA TYR A 490 -5.00 14.96 -42.32
C TYR A 490 -4.57 15.65 -41.02
N LEU A 491 -3.68 16.65 -41.04
CA LEU A 491 -3.34 17.44 -39.86
C LEU A 491 -4.11 18.76 -39.91
N VAL A 492 -4.95 19.00 -38.90
CA VAL A 492 -5.81 20.19 -38.84
C VAL A 492 -5.53 20.93 -37.55
N GLN A 493 -5.20 22.22 -37.64
CA GLN A 493 -5.05 23.07 -36.46
C GLN A 493 -6.42 23.38 -35.86
N VAL A 494 -6.55 23.22 -34.54
CA VAL A 494 -7.68 23.71 -33.77
C VAL A 494 -7.17 24.53 -32.58
N THR A 495 -7.88 25.60 -32.24
CA THR A 495 -7.49 26.52 -31.15
C THR A 495 -8.43 26.47 -29.96
N LYS A 496 -9.53 25.72 -30.07
CA LYS A 496 -10.57 25.59 -29.05
C LYS A 496 -10.93 24.11 -28.85
N TYR A 497 -11.52 23.80 -27.71
CA TYR A 497 -12.02 22.46 -27.37
C TYR A 497 -13.38 22.13 -28.00
N GLN A 498 -14.07 23.09 -28.63
CA GLN A 498 -15.37 22.86 -29.28
C GLN A 498 -15.38 21.68 -30.28
N PRO A 499 -14.35 21.48 -31.12
CA PRO A 499 -14.29 20.31 -32.00
C PRO A 499 -14.18 18.96 -31.26
N ALA A 500 -13.81 18.95 -29.97
CA ALA A 500 -13.72 17.74 -29.14
C ALA A 500 -15.04 17.38 -28.44
N GLN A 501 -16.09 18.18 -28.62
CA GLN A 501 -17.35 18.05 -27.88
C GLN A 501 -18.02 16.69 -28.08
N ASN A 502 -17.94 16.14 -29.29
CA ASN A 502 -18.55 14.87 -29.63
C ASN A 502 -17.58 13.71 -29.47
N CYS A 503 -16.51 13.88 -28.68
CA CYS A 503 -15.49 12.88 -28.60
C CYS A 503 -15.67 11.92 -27.42
N LYS A 504 -15.68 10.62 -27.73
CA LYS A 504 -15.43 9.56 -26.77
C LYS A 504 -13.98 9.68 -26.30
N GLN A 505 -13.81 9.95 -25.01
CA GLN A 505 -12.51 9.87 -24.37
C GLN A 505 -12.01 8.43 -24.50
N LEU A 506 -10.73 8.24 -24.87
CA LEU A 506 -10.13 6.92 -24.76
C LEU A 506 -10.16 6.57 -23.26
N PRO A 507 -10.91 5.54 -22.82
CA PRO A 507 -10.65 5.01 -21.51
C PRO A 507 -9.28 4.36 -21.64
N LEU A 508 -8.23 5.03 -21.16
CA LEU A 508 -6.99 4.35 -20.84
C LEU A 508 -7.24 3.49 -19.59
N GLN A 509 -8.14 2.53 -19.75
CA GLN A 509 -8.23 1.32 -18.98
C GLN A 509 -7.05 0.51 -19.46
N ILE A 510 -5.89 0.78 -18.87
CA ILE A 510 -4.73 -0.08 -19.07
C ILE A 510 -5.05 -1.39 -18.32
N ASP A 511 -6.05 -2.16 -18.72
CA ASP A 511 -6.56 -3.28 -17.94
C ASP A 511 -5.47 -4.33 -17.74
N ASP A 512 -4.53 -4.52 -18.69
CA ASP A 512 -3.42 -5.48 -18.53
C ASP A 512 -2.16 -4.94 -17.82
N VAL A 513 -2.07 -3.64 -17.55
CA VAL A 513 -1.02 -3.04 -16.67
C VAL A 513 -1.63 -2.51 -15.36
N GLN A 514 -2.95 -2.43 -15.25
CA GLN A 514 -3.72 -2.33 -14.01
C GLN A 514 -3.52 -3.59 -13.15
N HIS A 515 -3.20 -4.73 -13.77
CA HIS A 515 -2.80 -5.95 -13.08
C HIS A 515 -1.31 -5.99 -12.68
N ALA A 516 -0.51 -4.96 -13.01
CA ALA A 516 0.91 -4.88 -12.67
C ALA A 516 1.19 -3.74 -11.68
N ALA A 517 1.24 -4.12 -10.40
CA ALA A 517 1.71 -3.36 -9.24
C ALA A 517 0.88 -2.15 -8.77
N TYR A 518 0.63 -2.13 -7.47
CA TYR A 518 0.26 -0.97 -6.65
C TYR A 518 1.16 0.27 -6.81
N GLY A 519 2.27 0.18 -7.56
CA GLY A 519 3.09 1.30 -7.99
C GLY A 519 2.65 1.97 -9.29
N VAL A 520 1.90 1.28 -10.15
CA VAL A 520 1.42 1.80 -11.44
C VAL A 520 0.10 2.56 -11.30
N LEU A 521 -0.54 2.54 -10.13
CA LEU A 521 -1.69 3.42 -9.83
C LEU A 521 -1.31 4.92 -9.89
N GLN A 522 -0.02 5.27 -9.83
CA GLN A 522 0.45 6.63 -10.13
C GLN A 522 0.62 6.92 -11.62
N LEU A 523 0.60 5.94 -12.53
CA LEU A 523 0.45 6.22 -13.97
C LEU A 523 -0.97 6.66 -14.28
N GLN A 524 -1.98 6.14 -13.56
CA GLN A 524 -3.34 6.67 -13.64
C GLN A 524 -3.40 8.11 -13.10
N ALA A 525 -2.78 8.43 -11.96
CA ALA A 525 -2.74 9.82 -11.43
C ALA A 525 -1.85 10.79 -12.24
N LEU A 526 -0.74 10.30 -12.82
CA LEU A 526 0.14 11.08 -13.70
C LEU A 526 -0.49 11.32 -15.08
N TRP A 527 -1.45 10.49 -15.49
CA TRP A 527 -2.20 10.67 -16.74
C TRP A 527 -3.55 11.36 -16.50
N SER A 528 -4.19 11.16 -15.35
CA SER A 528 -5.48 11.78 -15.00
C SER A 528 -5.37 13.20 -14.46
N MET A 529 -4.16 13.65 -14.06
CA MET A 529 -3.94 15.04 -13.60
C MET A 529 -3.06 15.88 -14.52
N HIS A 530 -2.61 15.32 -15.65
CA HIS A 530 -1.98 16.05 -16.74
C HIS A 530 -2.45 15.48 -18.09
N PRO A 531 -3.46 16.07 -18.76
CA PRO A 531 -4.03 15.53 -19.98
C PRO A 531 -3.01 15.53 -21.12
N CYS A 532 -2.39 14.38 -21.34
CA CYS A 532 -2.21 13.87 -22.70
C CYS A 532 -3.39 12.93 -22.99
N ASP A 533 -4.60 13.49 -23.01
CA ASP A 533 -5.78 12.77 -23.45
C ASP A 533 -5.80 12.75 -24.98
N VAL A 534 -5.77 11.54 -25.55
CA VAL A 534 -6.21 11.31 -26.93
C VAL A 534 -7.72 11.13 -26.87
N ILE A 535 -8.45 11.99 -27.56
CA ILE A 535 -9.91 12.08 -27.46
C ILE A 535 -10.47 11.85 -28.88
N TYR A 536 -11.32 10.84 -29.12
CA TYR A 536 -11.79 10.44 -30.47
C TYR A 536 -13.22 10.92 -30.72
N CYS A 537 -13.55 11.53 -31.87
CA CYS A 537 -14.91 12.05 -32.16
C CYS A 537 -15.83 11.10 -32.94
N ASP A 538 -17.04 10.87 -32.39
CA ASP A 538 -18.21 10.38 -33.12
C ASP A 538 -19.45 11.23 -32.76
N ALA A 539 -20.21 11.64 -33.76
CA ALA A 539 -21.18 12.74 -33.70
C ALA A 539 -22.23 12.64 -32.55
N ASN A 540 -22.01 13.30 -31.40
CA ASN A 540 -22.92 14.21 -30.66
C ASN A 540 -22.54 14.36 -29.15
N ALA A 541 -22.57 15.61 -28.64
CA ALA A 541 -22.65 16.13 -27.25
C ALA A 541 -21.38 16.50 -26.38
N HIS A 542 -20.92 17.75 -26.55
CA HIS A 542 -20.53 18.87 -25.61
C HIS A 542 -19.83 18.75 -24.19
N ILE A 543 -18.59 19.35 -24.08
CA ILE A 543 -17.94 20.25 -23.02
C ILE A 543 -17.13 19.61 -21.82
N CYS A 544 -16.01 20.10 -21.19
CA CYS A 544 -14.76 20.90 -21.44
C CYS A 544 -13.84 21.02 -20.15
N LEU A 545 -12.51 21.31 -20.34
CA LEU A 545 -11.49 22.08 -19.52
C LEU A 545 -10.35 21.32 -18.76
N PRO A 546 -9.14 21.92 -18.49
CA PRO A 546 -8.11 22.49 -19.39
C PRO A 546 -6.63 22.07 -19.03
N LEU A 547 -5.66 22.25 -19.96
CA LEU A 547 -4.23 22.46 -19.63
C LEU A 547 -3.65 23.65 -20.42
N THR A 548 -2.85 24.45 -19.72
CA THR A 548 -1.93 25.45 -20.30
C THR A 548 -0.50 25.07 -19.94
N GLU A 549 0.37 24.91 -20.93
CA GLU A 549 1.82 25.12 -20.79
C GLU A 549 2.19 26.32 -21.66
N SER A 550 2.65 27.40 -21.02
CA SER A 550 3.45 28.46 -21.64
C SER A 550 4.91 28.22 -21.30
#